data_AF-A0A379YSH1-F1
#
_entry.id   AF-A0A379YSH1-F1
#
_cell.length_a   1.000
_cell.length_b   1.000
_cell.length_c   1.000
_cell.angle_alpha   90.00
_cell.angle_beta   90.00
_cell.angle_gamma   90.00
#
_symmetry.space_group_name_H-M   'P 1'
#
loop_
_entity.id
_entity.type
_entity.pdbx_description
1 polymer ?
#
loop_
_entity_poly.entity_id
_entity_poly.type
_entity_poly.pdbx_seq_one_letter_code
_entity_poly.pdbx_strand_id
1 'polypeptide(L)'
;MLNPTADTYNELQIAFEHFNKELFNGEIPYCLITLQREKKTYGYFSSKRFVHRTEKTATDEIALNPSYFAVIPEIEIMQTLVHEMAHAWQFHYGKPGRRGYHNKEWG
;
A
#
# COMPACT_ATOMS: atom_id res chain seq x y z
N MET A 1 4.73 -16.59 -23.20
CA MET A 1 4.40 -15.18 -23.49
C MET A 1 4.70 -14.38 -22.23
N LEU A 2 5.21 -13.16 -22.36
CA LEU A 2 5.30 -12.23 -21.23
C LEU A 2 3.87 -11.87 -20.78
N ASN A 3 3.60 -11.83 -19.47
CA ASN A 3 2.33 -11.36 -18.90
C ASN A 3 2.60 -10.19 -17.95
N PRO A 4 2.95 -9.01 -18.49
CA PRO A 4 3.53 -7.92 -17.71
C PRO A 4 2.66 -7.47 -16.54
N THR A 5 1.33 -7.50 -16.72
CA THR A 5 0.39 -7.17 -15.65
C THR A 5 0.51 -8.15 -14.48
N ALA A 6 0.42 -9.45 -14.75
CA ALA A 6 0.52 -10.46 -13.69
C ALA A 6 1.89 -10.43 -13.02
N ASP A 7 2.96 -10.28 -13.81
CA ASP A 7 4.34 -10.23 -13.31
C ASP A 7 4.52 -9.03 -12.35
N THR A 8 4.08 -7.82 -12.78
CA THR A 8 4.18 -6.60 -11.97
C THR A 8 3.40 -6.73 -10.65
N TYR A 9 2.15 -7.19 -10.69
CA TYR A 9 1.34 -7.32 -9.48
C TYR A 9 1.84 -8.44 -8.57
N ASN A 10 2.44 -9.49 -9.12
CA ASN A 10 3.08 -10.54 -8.33
C ASN A 10 4.32 -10.01 -7.60
N GLU A 11 5.16 -9.20 -8.24
CA GLU A 11 6.31 -8.55 -7.58
C GLU A 11 5.88 -7.61 -6.45
N LEU A 12 4.84 -6.79 -6.68
CA LEU A 12 4.27 -5.92 -5.65
C LEU A 12 3.70 -6.72 -4.47
N GLN A 13 3.04 -7.84 -4.76
CA GLN A 13 2.51 -8.75 -3.74
C GLN A 13 3.64 -9.37 -2.91
N ILE A 14 4.71 -9.85 -3.55
CA ILE A 14 5.89 -10.40 -2.87
C ILE A 14 6.52 -9.35 -1.96
N ALA A 15 6.67 -8.10 -2.44
CA ALA A 15 7.21 -7.01 -1.63
C ALA A 15 6.31 -6.72 -0.42
N PHE A 16 4.99 -6.65 -0.61
CA PHE A 16 4.04 -6.47 0.49
C PHE A 16 4.16 -7.60 1.53
N GLU A 17 4.18 -8.86 1.10
CA GLU A 17 4.28 -10.00 2.02
C GLU A 17 5.59 -10.01 2.79
N HIS A 18 6.70 -9.70 2.12
CA HIS A 18 8.01 -9.57 2.74
C HIS A 18 7.98 -8.50 3.84
N PHE A 19 7.56 -7.27 3.52
CA PHE A 19 7.55 -6.20 4.52
C PHE A 19 6.51 -6.40 5.60
N ASN A 20 5.35 -6.99 5.28
CA ASN A 20 4.33 -7.28 6.28
C ASN A 20 4.88 -8.26 7.32
N LYS A 21 5.55 -9.32 6.87
CA LYS A 21 6.20 -10.29 7.74
C LYS A 21 7.32 -9.68 8.56
N GLU A 22 8.25 -8.96 7.93
CA GLU A 22 9.49 -8.51 8.57
C GLU A 22 9.32 -7.25 9.42
N LEU A 23 8.36 -6.36 9.10
CA LEU A 23 8.17 -5.07 9.78
C LEU A 23 6.89 -4.98 10.60
N PHE A 24 5.87 -5.79 10.29
CA PHE A 24 4.53 -5.68 10.87
C PHE A 24 4.00 -7.01 11.43
N ASN A 25 4.87 -7.97 11.72
CA ASN A 25 4.53 -9.30 12.27
C ASN A 25 3.50 -10.10 11.44
N GLY A 26 3.31 -9.76 10.17
CA GLY A 26 2.28 -10.35 9.30
C GLY A 26 0.85 -9.93 9.64
N GLU A 27 0.66 -8.84 10.41
CA GLU A 27 -0.65 -8.44 10.91
C GLU A 27 -1.49 -7.67 9.88
N ILE A 28 -0.87 -6.96 8.92
CA ILE A 28 -1.62 -6.15 7.97
C ILE A 28 -2.46 -7.07 7.06
N PRO A 29 -3.80 -6.91 7.01
CA PRO A 29 -4.65 -7.68 6.10
C PRO A 29 -4.31 -7.39 4.63
N TYR A 30 -4.52 -8.38 3.77
CA TYR A 30 -4.40 -8.15 2.33
C TYR A 30 -5.36 -7.06 1.85
N CYS A 31 -4.84 -6.19 1.00
CA CYS A 31 -5.58 -5.08 0.40
C CYS A 31 -5.28 -5.00 -1.11
N LEU A 32 -6.05 -4.18 -1.84
CA LEU A 32 -5.77 -3.97 -3.25
C LEU A 32 -4.58 -3.01 -3.41
N ILE A 33 -3.50 -3.51 -3.98
CA ILE A 33 -2.41 -2.66 -4.46
C ILE A 33 -2.80 -2.15 -5.84
N THR A 34 -2.80 -0.84 -6.04
CA THR A 34 -3.20 -0.23 -7.32
C THR A 34 -2.09 0.69 -7.85
N LEU A 35 -1.99 0.81 -9.18
CA LEU A 35 -1.11 1.78 -9.84
C LEU A 35 -1.95 2.96 -10.32
N GLN A 36 -1.84 4.11 -9.65
CA GLN A 36 -2.60 5.32 -9.96
C GLN A 36 -1.71 6.51 -10.32
N ARG A 37 -1.90 7.05 -11.52
CA ARG A 37 -1.19 8.26 -11.96
C ARG A 37 -1.90 9.50 -11.38
N GLU A 38 -1.47 9.90 -10.19
CA GLU A 38 -1.97 11.09 -9.50
C GLU A 38 -0.92 12.20 -9.42
N LYS A 39 -1.34 13.46 -9.43
CA LYS A 39 -0.39 14.59 -9.30
C LYS A 39 -0.01 14.81 -7.83
N LYS A 40 1.28 15.01 -7.56
CA LYS A 40 1.84 15.42 -6.25
C LYS A 40 1.80 14.39 -5.12
N THR A 41 1.69 13.09 -5.42
CA THR A 41 1.92 12.04 -4.41
C THR A 41 2.68 10.85 -4.99
N TYR A 42 3.51 10.21 -4.17
CA TYR A 42 4.19 8.95 -4.51
C TYR A 42 3.27 7.74 -4.30
N GLY A 43 2.35 7.82 -3.34
CA GLY A 43 1.36 6.79 -3.04
C GLY A 43 0.32 7.29 -2.03
N TYR A 44 -0.66 6.46 -1.69
CA TYR A 44 -1.57 6.70 -0.58
C TYR A 44 -2.30 5.43 -0.12
N PHE A 45 -2.65 5.38 1.16
CA PHE A 45 -3.56 4.40 1.75
C PHE A 45 -5.02 4.91 1.79
N SER A 46 -5.97 4.03 1.49
CA SER A 46 -7.41 4.28 1.64
C SER A 46 -8.14 3.11 2.28
N SER A 47 -8.68 3.31 3.48
CA SER A 47 -9.44 2.27 4.19
C SER A 47 -10.81 2.00 3.55
N LYS A 48 -11.20 0.72 3.46
CA LYS A 48 -12.53 0.25 2.99
C LYS A 48 -12.94 0.85 1.65
N ARG A 49 -11.96 1.04 0.75
CA ARG A 49 -12.12 1.74 -0.52
C ARG A 49 -12.93 0.93 -1.53
N PHE A 50 -12.74 -0.39 -1.55
CA PHE A 50 -13.37 -1.28 -2.52
C PHE A 50 -14.36 -2.20 -1.84
N VAL A 51 -15.60 -2.20 -2.31
CA VAL A 51 -16.70 -2.98 -1.74
C VAL A 51 -16.97 -4.21 -2.62
N HIS A 52 -16.97 -5.38 -2.01
CA HIS A 52 -17.42 -6.60 -2.66
C HIS A 52 -18.95 -6.58 -2.77
N ARG A 53 -19.46 -6.57 -4.00
CA ARG A 53 -20.90 -6.34 -4.28
C ARG A 53 -21.82 -7.38 -3.63
N THR A 54 -21.36 -8.62 -3.51
CA THR A 54 -22.20 -9.74 -3.04
C THR A 54 -22.03 -9.98 -1.54
N GLU A 55 -20.81 -9.92 -1.03
CA GLU A 55 -20.52 -10.29 0.37
C GLU A 55 -20.61 -9.12 1.35
N LYS A 56 -20.89 -7.88 0.86
CA LYS A 56 -20.92 -6.65 1.68
C LYS A 56 -19.65 -6.41 2.50
N THR A 57 -18.54 -7.05 2.12
CA THR A 57 -17.21 -6.81 2.67
C THR A 57 -16.56 -5.65 1.93
N ALA A 58 -15.61 -4.99 2.59
CA ALA A 58 -14.79 -3.97 1.97
C ALA A 58 -13.32 -4.28 2.22
N THR A 59 -12.47 -4.00 1.23
CA THR A 59 -11.02 -4.08 1.35
C THR A 59 -10.41 -2.70 1.18
N ASP A 60 -9.25 -2.52 1.80
CA ASP A 60 -8.48 -1.29 1.71
C ASP A 60 -7.76 -1.17 0.37
N GLU A 61 -7.12 -0.03 0.16
CA GLU A 61 -6.27 0.25 -0.99
C GLU A 61 -4.91 0.77 -0.52
N ILE A 62 -3.85 0.25 -1.14
CA ILE A 62 -2.55 0.92 -1.20
C ILE A 62 -2.30 1.30 -2.66
N ALA A 63 -2.42 2.59 -2.97
CA ALA A 63 -2.15 3.12 -4.29
C ALA A 63 -0.69 3.56 -4.39
N LEU A 64 0.01 3.13 -5.44
CA LEU A 64 1.36 3.57 -5.80
C LEU A 64 1.30 4.36 -7.10
N ASN A 65 2.14 5.39 -7.23
CA ASN A 65 2.17 6.21 -8.43
C ASN A 65 3.24 5.74 -9.42
N PRO A 66 2.85 5.07 -10.53
CA PRO A 66 3.80 4.50 -11.49
C PRO A 66 4.56 5.57 -12.28
N SER A 67 4.14 6.84 -12.22
CA SER A 67 4.83 7.93 -12.94
C SER A 67 6.26 8.15 -12.42
N TYR A 68 6.55 7.70 -11.22
CA TYR A 68 7.89 7.78 -10.66
C TYR A 68 8.72 6.52 -10.88
N PHE A 69 8.10 5.38 -11.21
CA PHE A 69 8.81 4.08 -11.28
C PHE A 69 9.93 4.06 -12.32
N ALA A 70 9.78 4.83 -13.41
CA ALA A 70 10.80 4.91 -14.47
C ALA A 70 11.94 5.89 -14.16
N VAL A 71 11.81 6.71 -13.12
CA VAL A 71 12.72 7.84 -12.86
C VAL A 71 13.33 7.84 -11.44
N ILE A 72 12.85 6.98 -10.53
CA ILE A 72 13.41 6.81 -9.19
C ILE A 72 13.96 5.39 -9.00
N PRO A 73 14.98 5.20 -8.14
CA PRO A 73 15.44 3.88 -7.74
C PRO A 73 14.33 3.01 -7.13
N GLU A 74 14.41 1.70 -7.31
CA GLU A 74 13.45 0.72 -6.75
C GLU A 74 13.24 0.90 -5.24
N ILE A 75 14.32 1.22 -4.50
CA ILE A 75 14.24 1.45 -3.05
C ILE A 75 13.24 2.55 -2.66
N GLU A 76 13.06 3.58 -3.49
CA GLU A 76 12.10 4.66 -3.22
C GLU A 76 10.65 4.17 -3.40
N ILE A 77 10.42 3.24 -4.33
CA ILE A 77 9.11 2.58 -4.50
C ILE A 77 8.82 1.72 -3.27
N MET A 78 9.81 0.95 -2.80
CA MET A 78 9.67 0.11 -1.60
C MET A 78 9.45 0.95 -0.34
N GLN A 79 10.15 2.08 -0.19
CA GLN A 79 9.90 3.04 0.88
C GLN A 79 8.47 3.58 0.83
N THR A 80 7.96 3.93 -0.35
CA THR A 80 6.57 4.37 -0.53
C THR A 80 5.59 3.27 -0.12
N LEU A 81 5.82 2.03 -0.55
CA LEU A 81 4.99 0.89 -0.16
C LEU A 81 4.97 0.71 1.36
N VAL A 82 6.12 0.66 2.01
CA VAL A 82 6.23 0.52 3.48
C VAL A 82 5.57 1.69 4.21
N HIS A 83 5.70 2.91 3.68
CA HIS A 83 5.03 4.09 4.21
C HIS A 83 3.51 3.92 4.24
N GLU A 84 2.91 3.47 3.13
CA GLU A 84 1.48 3.24 3.06
C GLU A 84 1.03 2.02 3.86
N MET A 85 1.89 1.00 4.00
CA MET A 85 1.66 -0.13 4.90
C MET A 85 1.62 0.31 6.37
N ALA A 86 2.46 1.27 6.79
CA ALA A 86 2.41 1.83 8.14
C ALA A 86 1.08 2.56 8.40
N HIS A 87 0.55 3.29 7.40
CA HIS A 87 -0.81 3.86 7.49
C HIS A 87 -1.87 2.78 7.60
N ALA A 88 -1.74 1.67 6.85
CA ALA A 88 -2.66 0.54 6.93
C ALA A 88 -2.63 -0.12 8.31
N TRP A 89 -1.45 -0.43 8.84
CA TRP A 89 -1.28 -0.99 10.18
C TRP A 89 -1.88 -0.08 11.25
N GLN A 90 -1.57 1.22 11.20
CA GLN A 90 -2.10 2.18 12.15
C GLN A 90 -3.64 2.27 12.10
N PHE A 91 -4.23 2.16 10.92
CA PHE A 91 -5.69 2.15 10.79
C PHE A 91 -6.33 0.93 11.47
N HIS A 92 -5.74 -0.26 11.34
CA HIS A 92 -6.30 -1.50 11.90
C HIS A 92 -5.98 -1.72 13.38
N TYR A 93 -4.80 -1.29 13.84
CA TYR A 93 -4.26 -1.65 15.15
C TYR A 93 -3.85 -0.45 16.02
N GLY A 94 -3.70 0.72 15.42
CA GLY A 94 -3.29 1.95 16.10
C GLY A 94 -4.43 2.98 16.23
N LYS A 95 -4.04 4.24 16.40
CA LYS A 95 -4.95 5.39 16.48
C LYS A 95 -4.51 6.46 15.50
N PRO A 96 -4.99 6.43 14.24
CA PRO A 96 -4.55 7.37 13.22
C PRO A 96 -4.81 8.81 13.64
N GLY A 97 -3.84 9.68 13.32
CA GLY A 97 -3.96 11.12 13.51
C GLY A 97 -4.83 11.79 12.46
N ARG A 98 -4.65 13.10 12.30
CA ARG A 98 -5.29 13.86 11.21
C ARG A 98 -4.77 13.34 9.85
N ARG A 99 -5.67 13.14 8.89
CA ARG A 99 -5.32 12.69 7.53
C ARG A 99 -4.18 13.54 6.94
N GLY A 100 -3.11 12.87 6.50
CA GLY A 100 -1.90 13.48 5.93
C GLY A 100 -0.85 13.92 6.95
N TYR A 101 -1.00 13.58 8.24
CA TYR A 101 -0.04 13.88 9.29
C TYR A 101 0.30 12.64 10.12
N HIS A 102 1.59 12.46 10.39
CA HIS A 102 2.11 11.42 11.28
C HIS A 102 1.98 11.85 12.74
N ASN A 103 1.57 10.93 13.60
CA ASN A 103 1.43 11.15 15.04
C ASN A 103 2.53 10.39 15.81
N LYS A 104 2.47 10.37 17.14
CA LYS A 104 3.49 9.72 17.99
C LYS A 104 3.65 8.20 17.77
N GLU A 105 2.70 7.54 17.10
CA GLU A 105 2.82 6.10 16.78
C GLU A 105 3.69 5.86 15.54
N TRP A 106 3.97 6.91 14.76
CA TRP A 106 4.89 6.88 13.62
C TRP A 106 6.36 7.06 14.02
N GLY A 107 6.63 7.62 15.20
CA GLY A 107 7.95 8.06 15.68
C GLY A 107 7.93 9.52 16.12
#